data_AF-A0A520JE66-F1
#
_entry.id   AF-A0A520JE66-F1
#
_cell.length_a   1.000
_cell.length_b   1.000
_cell.length_c   1.000
_cell.angle_alpha   90.00
_cell.angle_beta   90.00
_cell.angle_gamma   90.00
#
_symmetry.space_group_name_H-M   'P 1'
#
loop_
_entity.id
_entity.type
_entity.pdbx_description
1 polymer ?
#
loop_
_entity_poly.entity_id
_entity_poly.type
_entity_poly.pdbx_seq_one_letter_code
_entity_poly.pdbx_strand_id
1 'polypeptide(L)'
;MTEDLRRLLLEVTNFDKLLSELKTVRSLQGHEQGKALVALRRRLPIQLAEIASIVRPLLEPHDIEGKNQFRCLHSSLLSKLALHQANWPAVRVVSFTDNGVDGYNRSSQMVDEAAAALVQWMQCRYAGQE
;
A
#
# COMPACT_ATOMS: atom_id res chain seq x y z
N MET A 1 -17.43 13.90 -13.04
CA MET A 1 -16.31 13.67 -12.10
C MET A 1 -15.85 14.96 -11.40
N THR A 2 -15.82 14.99 -10.05
CA THR A 2 -15.27 16.13 -9.27
C THR A 2 -13.73 16.12 -9.30
N GLU A 3 -13.09 17.26 -9.01
CA GLU A 3 -11.62 17.36 -8.96
C GLU A 3 -11.00 16.44 -7.90
N ASP A 4 -11.67 16.27 -6.75
CA ASP A 4 -11.26 15.36 -5.69
C ASP A 4 -11.31 13.88 -6.13
N LEU A 5 -12.30 13.50 -6.94
CA LEU A 5 -12.41 12.15 -7.49
C LEU A 5 -11.28 11.86 -8.49
N ARG A 6 -10.96 12.84 -9.36
CA ARG A 6 -9.82 12.75 -10.29
C ARG A 6 -8.49 12.62 -9.53
N ARG A 7 -8.31 13.42 -8.48
CA ARG A 7 -7.15 13.35 -7.60
C ARG A 7 -7.06 12.00 -6.91
N LEU A 8 -8.16 11.47 -6.38
CA LEU A 8 -8.19 10.14 -5.77
C LEU A 8 -7.71 9.07 -6.75
N LEU A 9 -8.26 9.00 -7.95
CA LEU A 9 -7.89 7.99 -8.94
C LEU A 9 -6.41 8.09 -9.33
N LEU A 10 -5.87 9.31 -9.42
CA LEU A 10 -4.44 9.53 -9.63
C LEU A 10 -3.61 8.99 -8.47
N GLU A 11 -3.99 9.28 -7.22
CA GLU A 11 -3.25 8.79 -6.05
C GLU A 11 -3.34 7.27 -5.85
N VAL A 12 -4.47 6.67 -6.22
CA VAL A 12 -4.62 5.21 -6.27
C VAL A 12 -3.68 4.61 -7.33
N THR A 13 -3.59 5.23 -8.50
CA THR A 13 -2.65 4.81 -9.56
C THR A 13 -1.20 4.96 -9.12
N ASN A 14 -0.84 6.06 -8.45
CA ASN A 14 0.50 6.28 -7.91
C ASN A 14 0.85 5.25 -6.83
N PHE A 15 -0.12 4.90 -5.99
CA PHE A 15 0.06 3.88 -4.96
C PHE A 15 0.30 2.50 -5.57
N ASP A 16 -0.45 2.11 -6.59
CA ASP A 16 -0.25 0.83 -7.29
C ASP A 16 1.12 0.75 -8.00
N LYS A 17 1.57 1.86 -8.59
CA LYS A 17 2.93 1.99 -9.13
C LYS A 17 3.99 1.82 -8.03
N LEU A 18 3.79 2.44 -6.86
CA LEU A 18 4.71 2.31 -5.73
C LEU A 18 4.82 0.86 -5.21
N LEU A 19 3.69 0.12 -5.19
CA LEU A 19 3.70 -1.30 -4.86
C LEU A 19 4.43 -2.14 -5.92
N SER A 20 4.28 -1.78 -7.20
CA SER A 20 5.01 -2.43 -8.29
C SER A 20 6.51 -2.16 -8.20
N GLU A 21 6.94 -0.94 -7.87
CA GLU A 21 8.34 -0.59 -7.61
C GLU A 21 8.94 -1.44 -6.47
N LEU A 22 8.19 -1.69 -5.39
CA LEU A 22 8.62 -2.58 -4.31
C LEU A 22 8.87 -4.01 -4.80
N LYS A 23 8.06 -4.51 -5.72
CA LYS A 23 8.26 -5.84 -6.32
C LYS A 23 9.54 -5.85 -7.17
N THR A 24 9.83 -4.78 -7.90
CA THR A 24 11.07 -4.65 -8.66
C THR A 24 12.31 -4.58 -7.76
N VAL A 25 12.22 -3.91 -6.60
CA VAL A 25 13.34 -3.88 -5.64
C VAL A 25 13.72 -5.27 -5.12
N ARG A 26 12.79 -6.24 -5.13
CA ARG A 26 13.10 -7.64 -4.77
C ARG A 26 14.11 -8.30 -5.72
N SER A 27 14.20 -7.86 -6.98
CA SER A 27 15.18 -8.41 -7.94
C SER A 27 16.55 -7.74 -7.87
N LEU A 28 16.67 -6.62 -7.14
CA LEU A 28 17.96 -5.99 -6.86
C LEU A 28 18.75 -6.81 -5.84
N GLN A 29 20.07 -6.66 -5.83
CA GLN A 29 20.95 -7.33 -4.88
C GLN A 29 21.82 -6.33 -4.10
N GLY A 30 22.21 -6.72 -2.88
CA GLY A 30 23.21 -6.01 -2.09
C GLY A 30 22.78 -4.61 -1.62
N HIS A 31 23.72 -3.66 -1.67
CA HIS A 31 23.56 -2.34 -1.04
C HIS A 31 22.49 -1.47 -1.73
N GLU A 32 22.36 -1.58 -3.05
CA GLU A 32 21.38 -0.82 -3.83
C GLU A 32 19.94 -1.27 -3.55
N GLN A 33 19.74 -2.57 -3.30
CA GLN A 33 18.46 -3.09 -2.82
C GLN A 33 18.06 -2.46 -1.47
N GLY A 34 18.98 -2.41 -0.52
CA GLY A 34 18.74 -1.83 0.80
C GLY A 34 18.34 -0.35 0.74
N LYS A 35 19.06 0.45 -0.06
CA LYS A 35 18.74 1.88 -0.27
C LYS A 35 17.37 2.07 -0.90
N ALA A 36 17.09 1.36 -1.98
CA ALA A 36 15.82 1.46 -2.69
C ALA A 36 14.64 1.07 -1.78
N LEU A 37 14.80 0.00 -0.99
CA LEU A 37 13.79 -0.45 -0.04
C LEU A 37 13.50 0.60 1.04
N VAL A 38 14.54 1.25 1.60
CA VAL A 38 14.36 2.32 2.60
C VAL A 38 13.61 3.51 2.00
N ALA A 39 13.96 3.92 0.78
CA ALA A 39 13.29 5.02 0.09
C ALA A 39 11.80 4.72 -0.15
N LEU A 40 11.47 3.53 -0.64
CA LEU A 40 10.09 3.11 -0.88
C LEU A 40 9.28 3.00 0.42
N ARG A 41 9.87 2.47 1.49
CA ARG A 41 9.22 2.37 2.80
C ARG A 41 8.85 3.72 3.41
N ARG A 42 9.59 4.78 3.09
CA ARG A 42 9.26 6.15 3.50
C ARG A 42 8.10 6.73 2.70
N ARG A 43 8.01 6.40 1.40
CA ARG A 43 6.95 6.89 0.49
C ARG A 43 5.60 6.23 0.77
N LEU A 44 5.56 4.95 1.12
CA LEU A 44 4.32 4.20 1.39
C LEU A 44 3.37 4.86 2.41
N PRO A 45 3.80 5.19 3.65
CA PRO A 45 2.91 5.79 4.63
C PRO A 45 2.44 7.19 4.22
N ILE A 46 3.28 7.95 3.50
CA ILE A 46 2.91 9.27 2.97
C ILE A 46 1.78 9.11 1.95
N GLN A 47 1.94 8.18 1.00
CA GLN A 47 0.94 7.90 -0.03
C GLN A 47 -0.39 7.42 0.59
N LEU A 48 -0.33 6.56 1.61
CA LEU A 48 -1.54 6.08 2.30
C LEU A 48 -2.25 7.19 3.08
N ALA A 49 -1.49 8.08 3.75
CA ALA A 49 -2.06 9.22 4.43
C ALA A 49 -2.74 10.19 3.44
N GLU A 50 -2.13 10.40 2.27
CA GLU A 50 -2.69 11.22 1.20
C GLU A 50 -4.02 10.64 0.70
N ILE A 51 -4.07 9.35 0.35
CA ILE A 51 -5.30 8.66 -0.04
C ILE A 51 -6.37 8.81 1.05
N ALA A 52 -6.02 8.58 2.32
CA ALA A 52 -6.97 8.71 3.41
C ALA A 52 -7.49 10.14 3.59
N SER A 53 -6.67 11.16 3.32
CA SER A 53 -7.07 12.56 3.39
C SER A 53 -8.09 12.93 2.30
N ILE A 54 -7.99 12.31 1.12
CA ILE A 54 -8.89 12.54 -0.03
C ILE A 54 -10.17 11.70 0.11
N VAL A 55 -10.07 10.45 0.54
CA VAL A 55 -11.24 9.55 0.65
C VAL A 55 -12.20 10.00 1.75
N ARG A 56 -11.69 10.48 2.89
CA ARG A 56 -12.53 10.89 4.03
C ARG A 56 -13.62 11.92 3.68
N PRO A 57 -13.32 13.03 2.98
CA PRO A 57 -14.34 14.00 2.58
C PRO A 57 -15.27 13.49 1.46
N LEU A 58 -14.80 12.55 0.62
CA LEU A 58 -15.64 11.93 -0.42
C LEU A 58 -16.68 10.94 0.14
N LEU A 59 -16.48 10.47 1.38
CA LEU A 59 -17.43 9.61 2.06
C LEU A 59 -18.51 10.47 2.73
N GLU A 60 -19.69 10.51 2.09
CA GLU A 60 -20.87 11.24 2.56
C GLU A 60 -21.15 11.01 4.05
N PRO A 61 -21.65 12.01 4.80
CA PRO A 61 -21.99 11.88 6.21
C PRO A 61 -22.80 10.61 6.53
N HIS A 62 -23.74 10.26 5.64
CA HIS A 62 -24.70 9.17 5.78
C HIS A 62 -24.18 7.81 5.30
N ASP A 63 -23.04 7.77 4.61
CA ASP A 63 -22.44 6.56 4.05
C ASP A 63 -21.63 5.79 5.13
N ILE A 64 -22.35 5.26 6.12
CA ILE A 64 -21.77 4.54 7.25
C ILE A 64 -21.07 3.26 6.77
N GLU A 65 -21.65 2.57 5.80
CA GLU A 65 -21.09 1.34 5.25
C GLU A 65 -19.76 1.60 4.53
N GLY A 66 -19.71 2.57 3.61
CA GLY A 66 -18.48 2.93 2.90
C GLY A 66 -17.37 3.38 3.86
N LYS A 67 -17.70 4.16 4.89
CA LYS A 67 -16.76 4.53 5.96
C LYS A 67 -16.20 3.33 6.71
N ASN A 68 -17.06 2.39 7.09
CA ASN A 68 -16.64 1.19 7.81
C ASN A 68 -15.77 0.29 6.93
N GLN A 69 -16.16 0.06 5.67
CA GLN A 69 -15.38 -0.72 4.71
C GLN A 69 -14.01 -0.09 4.46
N PHE A 70 -13.96 1.23 4.18
CA PHE A 70 -12.71 1.95 4.02
C PHE A 70 -11.81 1.82 5.25
N ARG A 71 -12.36 2.06 6.45
CA ARG A 71 -11.61 1.96 7.70
C ARG A 71 -11.05 0.56 7.91
N CYS A 72 -11.84 -0.49 7.65
CA CYS A 72 -11.39 -1.88 7.76
C CYS A 72 -10.26 -2.20 6.78
N LEU A 73 -10.41 -1.86 5.50
CA LEU A 73 -9.40 -2.12 4.47
C LEU A 73 -8.11 -1.34 4.72
N HIS A 74 -8.24 -0.04 5.01
CA HIS A 74 -7.11 0.84 5.32
C HIS A 74 -6.37 0.38 6.58
N SER A 75 -7.09 0.04 7.66
CA SER A 75 -6.48 -0.47 8.88
C SER A 75 -5.82 -1.84 8.68
N SER A 76 -6.42 -2.73 7.89
CA SER A 76 -5.85 -4.03 7.56
C SER A 76 -4.51 -3.89 6.83
N LEU A 77 -4.45 -2.99 5.85
CA LEU A 77 -3.23 -2.67 5.12
C LEU A 77 -2.15 -2.09 6.04
N LEU A 78 -2.49 -1.09 6.87
CA LEU A 78 -1.54 -0.50 7.81
C LEU A 78 -0.97 -1.53 8.78
N SER A 79 -1.81 -2.40 9.35
CA SER A 79 -1.37 -3.45 10.28
C SER A 79 -0.43 -4.44 9.62
N LYS A 80 -0.77 -4.91 8.41
CA LYS A 80 0.07 -5.86 7.65
C LYS A 80 1.39 -5.21 7.22
N LEU A 81 1.35 -3.93 6.81
CA LEU A 81 2.55 -3.18 6.45
C LEU A 81 3.47 -2.99 7.66
N ALA A 82 2.92 -2.60 8.81
CA ALA A 82 3.68 -2.45 10.05
C ALA A 82 4.31 -3.79 10.48
N LEU A 83 3.55 -4.88 10.44
CA LEU A 83 4.05 -6.22 10.75
C LEU A 83 5.16 -6.65 9.78
N HIS A 84 4.99 -6.40 8.48
CA HIS A 84 6.03 -6.67 7.49
C HIS A 84 7.31 -5.89 7.79
N GLN A 85 7.20 -4.59 8.08
CA GLN A 85 8.35 -3.74 8.38
C GLN A 85 9.04 -4.12 9.70
N ALA A 86 8.27 -4.55 10.71
CA ALA A 86 8.79 -5.02 11.99
C ALA A 86 9.55 -6.35 11.85
N ASN A 87 8.99 -7.31 11.11
CA ASN A 87 9.59 -8.62 10.89
C ASN A 87 10.81 -8.55 9.96
N TRP A 88 10.78 -7.61 9.00
CA TRP A 88 11.79 -7.47 7.96
C TRP A 88 12.38 -6.06 7.95
N PRO A 89 13.13 -5.63 8.98
CA PRO A 89 13.81 -4.34 8.95
C PRO A 89 14.78 -4.29 7.77
N ALA A 90 14.95 -3.11 7.14
CA ALA A 90 15.69 -2.98 5.88
C ALA A 90 17.14 -3.50 5.96
N VAL A 91 17.73 -3.49 7.16
CA VAL A 91 19.07 -4.02 7.45
C VAL A 91 19.12 -5.55 7.34
N ARG A 92 18.06 -6.28 7.70
CA ARG A 92 17.99 -7.76 7.60
C ARG A 92 17.72 -8.26 6.18
N VAL A 93 17.15 -7.42 5.32
CA VAL A 93 16.84 -7.77 3.92
C VAL A 93 18.11 -7.93 3.07
N VAL A 94 19.21 -7.27 3.45
CA VAL A 94 20.49 -7.37 2.71
C VAL A 94 21.22 -8.70 2.98
N SER A 95 20.86 -9.44 4.04
CA SER A 95 21.54 -10.66 4.47
C SER A 95 20.69 -11.93 4.27
N PHE A 96 19.80 -11.97 3.26
CA PHE A 96 18.95 -13.15 3.03
C PHE A 96 19.81 -14.41 2.93
N THR A 97 19.74 -15.25 3.95
CA THR A 97 20.00 -16.68 3.82
C THR A 97 18.76 -17.32 3.21
N ASP A 98 18.90 -18.46 2.53
CA ASP A 98 17.79 -19.11 1.80
C ASP A 98 16.50 -19.28 2.64
N ASN A 99 16.63 -19.51 3.95
CA ASN A 99 15.49 -19.66 4.86
C ASN A 99 14.71 -18.37 5.16
N GLY A 100 15.29 -17.19 4.92
CA GLY A 100 14.64 -15.89 5.15
C GLY A 100 13.78 -15.41 3.98
N VAL A 101 14.04 -15.92 2.78
CA VAL A 101 13.38 -15.47 1.54
C VAL A 101 11.89 -15.86 1.54
N ASP A 102 11.57 -17.08 1.95
CA ASP A 102 10.17 -17.56 1.99
C ASP A 102 9.31 -16.78 2.99
N GLY A 103 9.86 -16.49 4.17
CA GLY A 103 9.18 -15.70 5.19
C GLY A 103 8.94 -14.26 4.72
N TYR A 104 9.93 -13.66 4.06
CA TYR A 104 9.81 -12.32 3.48
C TYR A 104 8.77 -12.29 2.37
N ASN A 105 8.80 -13.25 1.46
CA ASN A 105 7.84 -13.33 0.35
C ASN A 105 6.41 -13.52 0.84
N ARG A 106 6.19 -14.38 1.85
CA ARG A 106 4.87 -14.57 2.46
C ARG A 106 4.36 -13.29 3.13
N SER A 107 5.21 -12.63 3.92
CA SER A 107 4.86 -11.34 4.54
C SER A 107 4.62 -10.25 3.49
N SER A 108 5.43 -10.26 2.44
CA SER A 108 5.28 -9.58 1.15
C SER A 108 3.85 -9.62 0.61
N GLN A 109 3.45 -10.85 0.32
CA GLN A 109 2.18 -11.20 -0.30
C GLN A 109 0.98 -10.74 0.54
N MET A 110 1.05 -10.85 1.87
CA MET A 110 -0.04 -10.39 2.73
C MET A 110 -0.29 -8.88 2.58
N VAL A 111 0.76 -8.08 2.44
CA VAL A 111 0.67 -6.63 2.17
C VAL A 111 0.08 -6.39 0.78
N ASP A 112 0.58 -7.11 -0.23
CA ASP A 112 0.09 -7.01 -1.61
C ASP A 112 -1.42 -7.31 -1.71
N GLU A 113 -1.90 -8.37 -1.05
CA GLU A 113 -3.32 -8.75 -1.00
C GLU A 113 -4.18 -7.68 -0.32
N ALA A 114 -3.71 -7.11 0.79
CA ALA A 114 -4.46 -6.06 1.48
C ALA A 114 -4.50 -4.76 0.69
N ALA A 115 -3.40 -4.43 0.01
CA ALA A 115 -3.33 -3.27 -0.86
C ALA A 115 -4.25 -3.43 -2.08
N ALA A 116 -4.23 -4.61 -2.72
CA ALA A 116 -5.12 -4.93 -3.83
C ALA A 116 -6.60 -4.83 -3.42
N ALA A 117 -6.97 -5.34 -2.25
CA ALA A 117 -8.34 -5.24 -1.74
C ALA A 117 -8.77 -3.77 -1.53
N LEU A 118 -7.90 -2.92 -0.97
CA LEU A 118 -8.17 -1.49 -0.81
C LEU A 118 -8.30 -0.77 -2.16
N VAL A 119 -7.36 -1.00 -3.08
CA VAL A 119 -7.36 -0.42 -4.44
C VAL A 119 -8.60 -0.83 -5.22
N GLN A 120 -8.92 -2.12 -5.24
CA GLN A 120 -10.08 -2.66 -5.92
C GLN A 120 -11.38 -2.06 -5.36
N TRP A 121 -11.51 -1.95 -4.03
CA TRP A 121 -12.66 -1.30 -3.42
C TRP A 121 -12.81 0.17 -3.86
N MET A 122 -11.71 0.94 -3.86
CA MET A 122 -11.73 2.33 -4.31
C MET A 122 -12.13 2.42 -5.79
N GLN A 123 -11.55 1.59 -6.64
CA GLN A 123 -11.88 1.55 -8.07
C GLN A 123 -13.35 1.18 -8.29
N CYS A 124 -13.86 0.10 -7.68
CA CYS A 124 -15.26 -0.30 -7.83
C CYS A 124 -16.24 0.77 -7.32
N ARG A 125 -15.90 1.45 -6.22
CA ARG A 125 -16.76 2.48 -5.63
C ARG A 125 -16.85 3.75 -6.47
N TYR A 126 -15.73 4.15 -7.07
CA TYR A 126 -15.54 5.49 -7.64
C TYR A 126 -15.44 5.51 -9.17
N ALA A 127 -15.11 4.40 -9.83
CA ALA A 127 -15.01 4.33 -11.30
C ALA A 127 -16.38 4.34 -12.01
N GLY A 128 -17.48 4.05 -11.31
CA GLY A 128 -18.84 4.10 -11.87
C GLY A 128 -19.53 5.47 -11.75
N GLN A 129 -18.84 6.49 -11.21
CA GLN A 129 -19.39 7.84 -11.02
C GLN A 129 -18.93 8.82 -12.12
N GLU A 130 -18.63 8.29 -13.31
CA GLU A 130 -18.26 9.06 -14.51
C GLU A 130 -19.42 9.90 -15.05
#